data_AF-A0A158C6W0-F1
#
_entry.id   AF-A0A158C6W0-F1
#
_cell.length_a   1.000
_cell.length_b   1.000
_cell.length_c   1.000
_cell.angle_alpha   90.00
_cell.angle_beta   90.00
_cell.angle_gamma   90.00
#
_symmetry.space_group_name_H-M   'P 1'
#
loop_
_entity.id
_entity.type
_entity.pdbx_description
1 polymer ?
#
loop_
_entity_poly.entity_id
_entity_poly.type
_entity_poly.pdbx_seq_one_letter_code
_entity_poly.pdbx_strand_id
1 'polypeptide(L)'
;MNVTLNLGGSGEGFGIVQLGGHDYGSNSLGVWLSGNVRMGLSDTVSGDLSGVGVFDARLSPDDMKLAKEIHRRLCKAAEDGPVHEVRVVEPSAIYDVDCIRDGKLINKTAKMYELPEELFNLMHRFNSSMTQYLPDARTVVKLDVRVARVERAAERFRVSIEFRNGGPNAISFRRPDDLEPDQGDRLNVQGSLAGGSVFWETNLAGATPVDASDISGKKITTPGGRVVTYVTVAPYSSLVFEFDVLPKLKIPHGLYSFNLVAALDASAPDVAPSLGFVDFHSDYQHPCRVTFDRDYPSTPEEWKDFESRKAKEVSALPTGAMVAESGYYRMVSVFGPRSQFVTRLEAGKAAPRLDANNWDTWEWEADLARSTICKPADACTREGIWVLRKMADYVPKATDETHESYTRRVRTGDSFPSLNVPGTSKLYWEWLGV
;
A
#
# COMPACT_ATOMS: atom_id res chain seq x y z
N MET A 1 20.39 -16.54 12.39
CA MET A 1 21.06 -16.93 11.13
C MET A 1 22.50 -16.48 11.23
N ASN A 2 23.48 -17.39 11.08
CA ASN A 2 24.88 -16.99 10.87
C ASN A 2 25.01 -16.57 9.41
N VAL A 3 24.77 -15.29 9.12
CA VAL A 3 25.04 -14.71 7.81
C VAL A 3 26.54 -14.46 7.75
N THR A 4 27.29 -15.34 7.09
CA THR A 4 28.66 -15.03 6.69
C THR A 4 28.54 -14.00 5.56
N LEU A 5 28.71 -12.73 5.91
CA LEU A 5 28.69 -11.62 4.96
C LEU A 5 29.94 -11.73 4.09
N ASN A 6 29.84 -12.43 2.96
CA ASN A 6 30.91 -12.44 1.96
C ASN A 6 30.85 -11.12 1.15
N LEU A 7 31.03 -10.01 1.86
CA LEU A 7 31.10 -8.65 1.29
C LEU A 7 32.51 -8.33 0.79
N GLY A 8 33.52 -9.08 1.25
CA GLY A 8 34.90 -9.05 0.76
C GLY A 8 35.16 -10.10 -0.31
N GLY A 9 35.09 -9.73 -1.58
CA GLY A 9 35.78 -10.48 -2.63
C GLY A 9 37.28 -10.61 -2.33
N SER A 10 37.94 -11.66 -2.82
CA SER A 10 39.36 -12.01 -2.55
C SER A 10 40.31 -10.79 -2.45
N GLY A 11 40.62 -10.33 -1.23
CA GLY A 11 41.50 -9.19 -0.97
C GLY A 11 41.20 -8.48 0.35
N GLU A 12 41.99 -7.46 0.70
CA GLU A 12 41.72 -6.60 1.87
C GLU A 12 40.55 -5.64 1.59
N GLY A 13 39.69 -5.47 2.60
CA GLY A 13 38.50 -4.65 2.48
C GLY A 13 37.67 -4.63 3.75
N PHE A 14 36.53 -3.93 3.68
CA PHE A 14 35.53 -3.95 4.73
C PHE A 14 34.13 -3.82 4.12
N GLY A 15 33.13 -4.27 4.88
CA GLY A 15 31.72 -4.14 4.53
C GLY A 15 30.90 -3.57 5.68
N ILE A 16 29.79 -2.96 5.35
CA ILE A 16 28.78 -2.45 6.28
C ILE A 16 27.42 -2.95 5.80
N VAL A 17 26.59 -3.43 6.73
CA VAL A 17 25.18 -3.72 6.48
C VAL A 17 24.36 -2.98 7.51
N GLN A 18 23.44 -2.15 7.03
CA GLN A 18 22.49 -1.41 7.85
C GLN A 18 21.08 -1.93 7.54
N LEU A 19 20.45 -2.51 8.55
CA LEU A 19 19.05 -2.92 8.48
C LEU A 19 18.19 -1.66 8.68
N GLY A 20 17.23 -1.40 7.78
CA GLY A 20 16.31 -0.25 7.91
C GLY A 20 15.33 -0.38 9.10
N GLY A 21 15.32 -1.53 9.78
CA GLY A 21 14.37 -1.90 10.83
C GLY A 21 13.91 -3.34 10.62
N HIS A 22 13.00 -3.84 11.46
CA HIS A 22 12.40 -5.16 11.26
C HIS A 22 11.46 -5.21 10.04
N ASP A 23 10.97 -4.04 9.59
CA ASP A 23 9.94 -3.90 8.55
C ASP A 23 10.47 -3.28 7.23
N TYR A 24 11.77 -3.02 7.14
CA TYR A 24 12.40 -2.25 6.05
C TYR A 24 13.58 -3.03 5.45
N GLY A 25 13.91 -2.73 4.18
CA GLY A 25 15.01 -3.38 3.48
C GLY A 25 16.39 -3.17 4.13
N SER A 26 17.41 -3.87 3.62
CA SER A 26 18.79 -3.74 4.12
C SER A 26 19.70 -3.04 3.13
N ASN A 27 20.32 -1.94 3.55
CA ASN A 27 21.36 -1.27 2.76
C ASN A 27 22.73 -1.85 3.11
N SER A 28 23.59 -1.99 2.11
CA SER A 28 24.92 -2.56 2.29
C SER A 28 25.98 -1.82 1.48
N LEU A 29 27.19 -1.85 2.00
CA LEU A 29 28.38 -1.29 1.38
C LEU A 29 29.50 -2.33 1.47
N GLY A 30 30.15 -2.62 0.35
CA GLY A 30 31.38 -3.39 0.29
C GLY A 30 32.49 -2.53 -0.29
N VAL A 31 33.64 -2.47 0.36
CA VAL A 31 34.79 -1.65 -0.04
C VAL A 31 36.02 -2.53 -0.18
N TRP A 32 36.65 -2.48 -1.35
CA TRP A 32 37.93 -3.15 -1.60
C TRP A 32 39.06 -2.13 -1.62
N LEU A 33 40.18 -2.45 -0.98
CA LEU A 33 41.38 -1.60 -1.01
C LEU A 33 42.09 -1.54 -2.37
N SER A 34 41.52 -2.17 -3.40
CA SER A 34 41.83 -1.93 -4.82
C SER A 34 41.08 -0.73 -5.42
N GLY A 35 40.18 -0.11 -4.65
CA GLY A 35 39.44 1.10 -5.00
C GLY A 35 38.06 0.81 -5.60
N ASN A 36 37.60 -0.43 -5.54
CA ASN A 36 36.22 -0.77 -5.90
C ASN A 36 35.31 -0.55 -4.70
N VAL A 37 34.09 -0.12 -4.97
CA VAL A 37 33.01 -0.06 -3.98
C VAL A 37 31.75 -0.66 -4.58
N ARG A 38 31.01 -1.43 -3.78
CA ARG A 38 29.71 -2.01 -4.13
C ARG A 38 28.67 -1.52 -3.13
N MET A 39 27.60 -0.93 -3.64
CA MET A 39 26.48 -0.43 -2.86
C MET A 39 25.26 -1.31 -3.13
N GLY A 40 24.73 -1.97 -2.11
CA GLY A 40 23.40 -2.59 -2.15
C GLY A 40 22.39 -1.64 -1.53
N LEU A 41 21.42 -1.20 -2.32
CA LEU A 41 20.37 -0.28 -1.91
C LEU A 41 19.03 -1.01 -2.01
N SER A 42 18.58 -1.57 -0.89
CA SER A 42 17.31 -2.30 -0.78
C SER A 42 16.26 -1.55 0.02
N ASP A 43 16.62 -0.52 0.78
CA ASP A 43 15.70 0.43 1.40
C ASP A 43 15.91 1.80 0.76
N THR A 44 15.00 2.15 -0.15
CA THR A 44 15.03 3.40 -0.93
C THR A 44 13.70 4.16 -0.84
N VAL A 45 12.77 3.72 0.01
CA VAL A 45 11.41 4.30 0.12
C VAL A 45 11.42 5.81 0.43
N SER A 46 12.47 6.29 1.11
CA SER A 46 12.67 7.70 1.49
C SER A 46 13.75 8.42 0.69
N GLY A 47 14.42 7.73 -0.23
CA GLY A 47 15.53 8.28 -1.02
C GLY A 47 15.07 8.85 -2.37
N ASP A 48 16.02 9.39 -3.13
CA ASP A 48 15.77 9.88 -4.50
C ASP A 48 15.82 8.76 -5.56
N LEU A 49 16.33 7.58 -5.19
CA LEU A 49 16.46 6.44 -6.09
C LEU A 49 15.12 5.71 -6.22
N SER A 50 14.49 5.77 -7.40
CA SER A 50 13.38 4.87 -7.70
C SER A 50 13.88 3.43 -7.78
N GLY A 51 13.12 2.49 -7.21
CA GLY A 51 13.52 1.09 -7.20
C GLY A 51 14.67 0.77 -6.24
N VAL A 52 15.20 -0.45 -6.37
CA VAL A 52 16.31 -1.00 -5.56
C VAL A 52 17.38 -1.58 -6.46
N GLY A 53 18.58 -1.81 -5.94
CA GLY A 53 19.64 -2.40 -6.75
C GLY A 53 20.97 -2.61 -6.05
N VAL A 54 21.89 -3.18 -6.82
CA VAL A 54 23.30 -3.33 -6.48
C VAL A 54 24.11 -2.60 -7.53
N PHE A 55 25.04 -1.76 -7.10
CA PHE A 55 25.79 -0.86 -7.96
C PHE A 55 27.29 -0.93 -7.63
N ASP A 56 28.12 -0.98 -8.67
CA ASP A 56 29.57 -0.95 -8.55
C ASP A 56 30.12 0.41 -8.97
N ALA A 57 31.00 0.99 -8.17
CA ALA A 57 31.71 2.22 -8.51
C ALA A 57 33.21 2.14 -8.15
N ARG A 58 33.94 3.19 -8.51
CA ARG A 58 35.35 3.38 -8.18
C ARG A 58 35.50 4.56 -7.24
N LEU A 59 36.19 4.34 -6.12
CA LEU A 59 36.47 5.41 -5.17
C LEU A 59 37.41 6.46 -5.79
N SER A 60 37.15 7.72 -5.46
CA SER A 60 38.07 8.83 -5.70
C SER A 60 39.39 8.61 -4.93
N PRO A 61 40.51 9.25 -5.35
CA PRO A 61 41.77 9.13 -4.63
C PRO A 61 41.69 9.54 -3.15
N ASP A 62 40.84 10.51 -2.79
CA ASP A 62 40.69 10.98 -1.42
C ASP A 62 39.81 10.05 -0.58
N ASP A 63 38.68 9.57 -1.14
CA ASP A 63 37.86 8.55 -0.47
C ASP A 63 38.61 7.23 -0.30
N MET A 64 39.53 6.92 -1.22
CA MET A 64 40.42 5.77 -1.10
C MET A 64 41.41 5.90 0.06
N LYS A 65 41.96 7.09 0.32
CA LYS A 65 42.80 7.33 1.51
C LYS A 65 41.98 7.14 2.77
N LEU A 66 40.75 7.67 2.77
CA LEU A 66 39.83 7.54 3.90
C LEU A 66 39.43 6.07 4.13
N ALA A 67 39.11 5.32 3.08
CA ALA A 67 38.80 3.90 3.16
C ALA A 67 39.95 3.08 3.76
N LYS A 68 41.20 3.36 3.37
CA LYS A 68 42.40 2.73 3.96
C LYS A 68 42.55 3.06 5.45
N GLU A 69 42.27 4.29 5.84
CA GLU A 69 42.32 4.69 7.26
C GLU A 69 41.20 4.01 8.08
N ILE A 70 39.98 3.94 7.54
CA ILE A 70 38.86 3.20 8.16
C ILE A 70 39.24 1.73 8.33
N HIS A 71 39.71 1.07 7.27
CA HIS A 71 40.14 -0.32 7.30
C HIS A 71 41.21 -0.57 8.37
N ARG A 72 42.26 0.26 8.41
CA ARG A 72 43.32 0.16 9.43
C ARG A 72 42.77 0.28 10.85
N ARG A 73 41.85 1.22 11.09
CA ARG A 73 41.22 1.42 12.40
C ARG A 73 40.29 0.27 12.78
N LEU A 74 39.55 -0.29 11.81
CA LEU A 74 38.71 -1.47 11.99
C LEU A 74 39.53 -2.70 12.36
N CYS A 75 40.64 -2.94 11.67
CA CYS A 75 41.53 -4.05 12.01
C CYS A 75 42.12 -3.90 13.42
N LYS A 76 42.49 -2.67 13.83
CA LYS A 76 42.92 -2.42 15.20
C LYS A 76 41.79 -2.66 16.21
N ALA A 77 40.58 -2.15 15.95
CA ALA A 77 39.42 -2.35 16.83
C ALA A 77 39.06 -3.84 16.96
N ALA A 78 39.22 -4.63 15.90
CA ALA A 78 39.02 -6.08 15.92
C ALA A 78 40.01 -6.80 16.87
N GLU A 79 41.20 -6.25 17.09
CA GLU A 79 42.20 -6.75 18.04
C GLU A 79 41.96 -6.26 19.46
N ASP A 80 41.65 -4.97 19.62
CA ASP A 80 41.42 -4.33 20.91
C ASP A 80 40.14 -4.84 21.60
N GLY A 81 39.17 -5.34 20.82
CA GLY A 81 37.91 -5.87 21.31
C GLY A 81 36.78 -4.82 21.33
N PRO A 82 35.55 -5.23 21.69
CA PRO A 82 34.38 -4.35 21.66
C PRO A 82 34.50 -3.23 22.72
N VAL A 83 34.09 -2.02 22.34
CA VAL A 83 33.92 -0.88 23.25
C VAL A 83 32.48 -0.38 23.17
N HIS A 84 31.90 0.07 24.30
CA HIS A 84 30.49 0.45 24.39
C HIS A 84 30.32 1.96 24.61
N GLU A 85 31.01 2.77 23.79
CA GLU A 85 30.97 4.24 23.87
C GLU A 85 29.74 4.83 23.16
N VAL A 86 29.19 4.09 22.18
CA VAL A 86 28.01 4.50 21.41
C VAL A 86 26.75 3.86 22.01
N ARG A 87 25.65 4.61 22.01
CA ARG A 87 24.35 4.07 22.42
C ARG A 87 23.98 2.87 21.54
N VAL A 88 23.53 1.79 22.16
CA VAL A 88 22.99 0.62 21.46
C VAL A 88 21.78 1.03 20.62
N VAL A 89 21.83 0.70 19.33
CA VAL A 89 20.74 0.86 18.36
C VAL A 89 20.37 -0.53 17.88
N GLU A 90 19.08 -0.87 17.94
CA GLU A 90 18.52 -2.11 17.42
C GLU A 90 17.45 -1.78 16.34
N PRO A 91 17.46 -2.45 15.18
CA PRO A 91 18.46 -3.43 14.77
C PRO A 91 19.82 -2.79 14.51
N SER A 92 20.88 -3.47 14.96
CA SER A 92 22.25 -2.94 14.84
C SER A 92 22.78 -3.05 13.41
N ALA A 93 23.44 -1.99 12.94
CA ALA A 93 24.30 -2.09 11.77
C ALA A 93 25.49 -3.01 12.09
N ILE A 94 25.84 -3.87 11.14
CA ILE A 94 26.94 -4.84 11.26
C ILE A 94 28.05 -4.38 10.34
N TYR A 95 29.30 -4.50 10.78
CA TYR A 95 30.45 -4.37 9.91
C TYR A 95 31.18 -5.70 9.79
N ASP A 96 31.88 -5.84 8.67
CA ASP A 96 32.80 -6.93 8.40
C ASP A 96 34.13 -6.36 7.92
N VAL A 97 35.25 -6.93 8.33
CA VAL A 97 36.58 -6.47 7.91
C VAL A 97 37.53 -7.64 7.67
N ASP A 98 38.27 -7.55 6.57
CA ASP A 98 39.29 -8.51 6.17
C ASP A 98 40.68 -7.93 6.45
N CYS A 99 41.37 -8.49 7.44
CA CYS A 99 42.68 -8.02 7.90
C CYS A 99 43.77 -9.04 7.58
N ILE A 100 44.93 -8.60 7.08
CA ILE A 100 46.10 -9.46 6.94
C ILE A 100 46.92 -9.44 8.24
N ARG A 101 47.09 -10.61 8.84
CA ARG A 101 47.92 -10.81 10.04
C ARG A 101 48.83 -12.01 9.85
N ASP A 102 50.13 -11.81 10.07
CA ASP A 102 51.16 -12.84 9.87
C ASP A 102 51.07 -13.53 8.49
N GLY A 103 50.71 -12.76 7.46
CA GLY A 103 50.51 -13.26 6.09
C GLY A 103 49.22 -14.07 5.88
N LYS A 104 48.32 -14.14 6.86
CA LYS A 104 47.02 -14.81 6.78
C LYS A 104 45.88 -13.81 6.79
N LEU A 105 44.88 -14.05 5.96
CA LEU A 105 43.62 -13.30 5.97
C LEU A 105 42.78 -13.73 7.17
N ILE A 106 42.41 -12.78 8.03
CA ILE A 106 41.48 -12.96 9.13
C ILE A 106 40.26 -12.09 8.85
N ASN A 107 39.09 -12.71 8.84
CA ASN A 107 37.81 -12.03 8.71
C ASN A 107 37.22 -11.79 10.11
N LYS A 108 36.69 -10.59 10.34
CA LYS A 108 35.99 -10.24 11.59
C LYS A 108 34.69 -9.52 11.29
N THR A 109 33.60 -10.11 11.78
CA THR A 109 32.28 -9.49 11.82
C THR A 109 31.93 -9.05 13.24
N ALA A 110 31.41 -7.83 13.41
CA ALA A 110 30.95 -7.31 14.70
C ALA A 110 29.91 -6.19 14.52
N LYS A 111 29.32 -5.73 15.62
CA LYS A 111 28.27 -4.70 15.58
C LYS A 111 28.89 -3.31 15.56
N MET A 112 28.31 -2.38 14.79
CA MET A 112 28.85 -1.03 14.67
C MET A 112 28.88 -0.26 15.99
N TYR A 113 27.92 -0.45 16.90
CA TYR A 113 27.92 0.22 18.20
C TYR A 113 29.04 -0.27 19.14
N GLU A 114 29.74 -1.35 18.78
CA GLU A 114 30.89 -1.90 19.52
C GLU A 114 32.22 -1.24 19.12
N LEU A 115 32.17 -0.26 18.21
CA LEU A 115 33.33 0.54 17.77
C LEU A 115 33.52 1.78 18.65
N PRO A 116 34.76 2.30 18.75
CA PRO A 116 34.99 3.61 19.36
C PRO A 116 34.14 4.69 18.68
N GLU A 117 33.66 5.67 19.44
CA GLU A 117 32.68 6.67 18.94
C GLU A 117 33.19 7.40 17.68
N GLU A 118 34.48 7.77 17.66
CA GLU A 118 35.09 8.42 16.51
C GLU A 118 35.05 7.55 15.24
N LEU A 119 35.31 6.25 15.37
CA LEU A 119 35.33 5.31 14.25
C LEU A 119 33.91 5.01 13.76
N PHE A 120 32.96 4.83 14.69
CA PHE A 120 31.54 4.71 14.37
C PHE A 120 31.06 5.90 13.52
N ASN A 121 31.34 7.12 13.98
CA ASN A 121 30.96 8.35 13.28
C ASN A 121 31.65 8.49 11.91
N LEU A 122 32.91 8.07 11.81
CA LEU A 122 33.66 8.06 10.55
C LEU A 122 33.03 7.10 9.53
N MET A 123 32.72 5.88 9.94
CA MET A 123 32.09 4.88 9.08
C MET A 123 30.68 5.30 8.66
N HIS A 124 29.89 5.86 9.56
CA HIS A 124 28.56 6.34 9.24
C HIS A 124 28.61 7.44 8.17
N ARG A 125 29.48 8.44 8.33
CA ARG A 125 29.66 9.51 7.31
C ARG A 125 30.16 8.96 5.98
N PHE A 126 31.13 8.03 6.02
CA PHE A 126 31.65 7.39 4.81
C PHE A 126 30.55 6.63 4.08
N ASN A 127 29.75 5.82 4.79
CA ASN A 127 28.63 5.10 4.20
C ASN A 127 27.61 6.04 3.54
N SER A 128 27.21 7.09 4.25
CA SER A 128 26.25 8.07 3.75
C SER A 128 26.76 8.86 2.54
N SER A 129 28.07 9.07 2.41
CA SER A 129 28.63 9.76 1.24
C SER A 129 28.72 8.89 -0.01
N MET A 130 28.65 7.56 0.11
CA MET A 130 28.83 6.66 -1.05
C MET A 130 27.71 6.81 -2.09
N THR A 131 26.52 7.27 -1.71
CA THR A 131 25.41 7.51 -2.65
C THR A 131 25.76 8.55 -3.72
N GLN A 132 26.75 9.42 -3.49
CA GLN A 132 27.24 10.37 -4.49
C GLN A 132 27.81 9.70 -5.75
N TYR A 133 28.21 8.42 -5.65
CA TYR A 133 28.75 7.66 -6.77
C TYR A 133 27.67 7.04 -7.66
N LEU A 134 26.39 7.04 -7.24
CA LEU A 134 25.30 6.38 -7.97
C LEU A 134 25.13 6.87 -9.42
N PRO A 135 25.23 8.17 -9.75
CA PRO A 135 25.06 8.65 -11.12
C PRO A 135 26.03 8.02 -12.13
N ASP A 136 27.25 7.70 -11.69
CA ASP A 136 28.33 7.13 -12.52
C ASP A 136 28.56 5.62 -12.26
N ALA A 137 27.78 5.02 -11.35
CA ALA A 137 27.96 3.64 -10.97
C ALA A 137 27.48 2.67 -12.06
N ARG A 138 28.19 1.55 -12.19
CA ARG A 138 27.75 0.42 -13.01
C ARG A 138 26.65 -0.35 -12.28
N THR A 139 25.48 -0.41 -12.88
CA THR A 139 24.38 -1.27 -12.40
C THR A 139 24.75 -2.75 -12.50
N VAL A 140 24.64 -3.47 -11.38
CA VAL A 140 24.79 -4.93 -11.29
C VAL A 140 23.41 -5.58 -11.20
N VAL A 141 22.53 -5.03 -10.37
CA VAL A 141 21.13 -5.44 -10.20
C VAL A 141 20.31 -4.16 -10.12
N LYS A 142 19.18 -4.09 -10.80
CA LYS A 142 18.24 -2.98 -10.65
C LYS A 142 16.83 -3.50 -10.82
N LEU A 143 16.02 -3.41 -9.76
CA LEU A 143 14.60 -3.65 -9.82
C LEU A 143 13.88 -2.31 -9.70
N ASP A 144 13.05 -1.99 -10.67
CA ASP A 144 12.09 -0.90 -10.63
C ASP A 144 10.68 -1.46 -10.59
N VAL A 145 9.76 -0.67 -10.06
CA VAL A 145 8.34 -0.95 -10.14
C VAL A 145 7.60 0.30 -10.60
N ARG A 146 6.54 0.13 -11.37
CA ARG A 146 5.63 1.23 -11.70
C ARG A 146 4.21 0.73 -11.90
N VAL A 147 3.28 1.66 -11.77
CA VAL A 147 1.94 1.49 -12.31
C VAL A 147 2.05 1.66 -13.83
N ALA A 148 1.81 0.60 -14.59
CA ALA A 148 1.86 0.68 -16.05
C ALA A 148 0.56 1.30 -16.60
N ARG A 149 -0.58 0.89 -16.04
CA ARG A 149 -1.91 1.33 -16.48
C ARG A 149 -2.91 1.22 -15.35
N VAL A 150 -3.85 2.16 -15.30
CA VAL A 150 -5.11 2.02 -14.57
C VAL A 150 -6.24 2.30 -15.54
N GLU A 151 -7.17 1.36 -15.67
CA GLU A 151 -8.33 1.53 -16.55
C GLU A 151 -9.60 1.08 -15.84
N ARG A 152 -10.72 1.64 -16.26
CA ARG A 152 -12.02 1.27 -15.74
C ARG A 152 -12.53 0.07 -16.56
N ALA A 153 -12.64 -1.09 -15.93
CA ALA A 153 -13.11 -2.32 -16.55
C ALA A 153 -14.51 -2.67 -16.00
N ALA A 154 -15.55 -2.23 -16.71
CA ALA A 154 -16.95 -2.34 -16.26
C ALA A 154 -17.17 -1.71 -14.88
N GLU A 155 -17.55 -2.51 -13.88
CA GLU A 155 -17.81 -2.11 -12.49
C GLU A 155 -16.54 -2.09 -11.62
N ARG A 156 -15.37 -2.41 -12.19
CA ARG A 156 -14.07 -2.52 -11.50
C ARG A 156 -13.02 -1.63 -12.12
N PHE A 157 -11.87 -1.55 -11.46
CA PHE A 157 -10.66 -0.93 -12.00
C PHE A 157 -9.66 -2.03 -12.29
N ARG A 158 -9.11 -2.05 -13.51
CA ARG A 158 -7.97 -2.89 -13.84
C ARG A 158 -6.69 -2.10 -13.62
N VAL A 159 -5.82 -2.64 -12.79
CA VAL A 159 -4.53 -2.05 -12.44
C VAL A 159 -3.44 -2.95 -12.96
N SER A 160 -2.64 -2.46 -13.90
CA SER A 160 -1.46 -3.14 -14.41
C SER A 160 -0.23 -2.58 -13.71
N ILE A 161 0.54 -3.41 -13.02
CA ILE A 161 1.82 -3.05 -12.42
C ILE A 161 2.95 -3.73 -13.19
N GLU A 162 4.07 -3.05 -13.36
CA GLU A 162 5.23 -3.57 -14.07
C GLU A 162 6.44 -3.57 -13.15
N PHE A 163 7.05 -4.74 -13.00
CA PHE A 163 8.39 -4.90 -12.45
C PHE A 163 9.39 -4.89 -13.60
N ARG A 164 10.35 -3.97 -13.56
CA ARG A 164 11.37 -3.83 -14.60
C ARG A 164 12.74 -4.14 -14.02
N ASN A 165 13.46 -5.03 -14.69
CA ASN A 165 14.86 -5.28 -14.40
C ASN A 165 15.73 -4.36 -15.27
N GLY A 166 16.37 -3.37 -14.66
CA GLY A 166 17.31 -2.46 -15.34
C GLY A 166 18.75 -2.99 -15.39
N GLY A 167 19.02 -4.17 -14.81
CA GLY A 167 20.36 -4.72 -14.65
C GLY A 167 20.65 -5.96 -15.51
N PRO A 168 21.92 -6.38 -15.56
CA PRO A 168 22.37 -7.56 -16.31
C PRO A 168 22.05 -8.91 -15.65
N ASN A 169 21.63 -8.94 -14.38
CA ASN A 169 21.38 -10.17 -13.63
C ASN A 169 19.88 -10.41 -13.45
N ALA A 170 19.44 -11.66 -13.56
CA ALA A 170 18.05 -12.02 -13.35
C ALA A 170 17.62 -11.79 -11.89
N ILE A 171 16.38 -11.36 -11.70
CA ILE A 171 15.83 -11.05 -10.37
C ILE A 171 14.61 -11.94 -10.13
N SER A 172 14.55 -12.59 -8.98
CA SER A 172 13.43 -13.44 -8.59
C SER A 172 12.80 -12.97 -7.29
N PHE A 173 11.47 -13.00 -7.24
CA PHE A 173 10.66 -12.61 -6.08
C PHE A 173 9.36 -13.42 -6.01
N ARG A 174 8.66 -13.38 -4.87
CA ARG A 174 7.36 -14.04 -4.69
C ARG A 174 6.31 -13.37 -5.56
N ARG A 175 5.48 -14.17 -6.24
CA ARG A 175 4.36 -13.66 -7.04
C ARG A 175 3.38 -12.88 -6.13
N PRO A 176 2.71 -11.82 -6.62
CA PRO A 176 1.88 -10.96 -5.77
C PRO A 176 0.82 -11.67 -4.91
N ASP A 177 0.24 -12.77 -5.39
CA ASP A 177 -0.74 -13.57 -4.64
C ASP A 177 -0.14 -14.43 -3.52
N ASP A 178 1.17 -14.64 -3.53
CA ASP A 178 1.91 -15.36 -2.49
C ASP A 178 2.55 -14.43 -1.44
N LEU A 179 2.42 -13.11 -1.62
CA LEU A 179 2.81 -12.08 -0.65
C LEU A 179 1.89 -12.09 0.58
N GLU A 180 2.46 -11.87 1.76
CA GLU A 180 1.78 -11.91 3.05
C GLU A 180 1.77 -10.51 3.68
N PRO A 181 0.70 -9.71 3.48
CA PRO A 181 0.65 -8.36 4.03
C PRO A 181 0.74 -8.30 5.55
N ASP A 182 0.27 -9.33 6.24
CA ASP A 182 0.38 -9.48 7.70
C ASP A 182 1.83 -9.72 8.18
N GLN A 183 2.74 -10.06 7.26
CA GLN A 183 4.19 -10.24 7.52
C GLN A 183 5.04 -9.07 6.97
N GLY A 184 4.40 -7.96 6.60
CA GLY A 184 5.09 -6.75 6.14
C GLY A 184 5.26 -6.62 4.62
N ASP A 185 4.85 -7.62 3.83
CA ASP A 185 4.85 -7.49 2.38
C ASP A 185 3.86 -6.39 1.93
N ARG A 186 4.27 -5.53 1.01
CA ARG A 186 3.47 -4.41 0.50
C ARG A 186 3.54 -4.34 -1.01
N LEU A 187 2.40 -4.08 -1.62
CA LEU A 187 2.31 -3.73 -3.04
C LEU A 187 1.21 -2.67 -3.19
N ASN A 188 1.50 -1.50 -2.63
CA ASN A 188 0.52 -0.44 -2.43
C ASN A 188 0.53 0.49 -3.63
N VAL A 189 -0.61 0.59 -4.31
CA VAL A 189 -0.83 1.55 -5.40
C VAL A 189 -1.61 2.72 -4.86
N GLN A 190 -1.09 3.94 -5.08
CA GLN A 190 -1.69 5.18 -4.62
C GLN A 190 -1.91 6.12 -5.81
N GLY A 191 -3.11 6.67 -5.92
CA GLY A 191 -3.51 7.62 -6.95
C GLY A 191 -3.96 8.94 -6.33
N SER A 192 -3.37 10.05 -6.74
CA SER A 192 -3.72 11.39 -6.23
C SER A 192 -4.41 12.21 -7.33
N LEU A 193 -5.56 12.79 -7.01
CA LEU A 193 -6.25 13.72 -7.91
C LEU A 193 -5.43 15.01 -8.07
N ALA A 194 -5.20 15.45 -9.31
CA ALA A 194 -4.46 16.67 -9.60
C ALA A 194 -5.10 17.89 -8.91
N GLY A 195 -4.34 18.54 -8.02
CA GLY A 195 -4.79 19.72 -7.27
C GLY A 195 -5.82 19.45 -6.16
N GLY A 196 -6.09 18.19 -5.83
CA GLY A 196 -7.06 17.79 -4.80
C GLY A 196 -6.42 17.07 -3.61
N SER A 197 -7.24 16.82 -2.58
CA SER A 197 -6.90 15.99 -1.41
C SER A 197 -7.51 14.59 -1.47
N VAL A 198 -8.05 14.20 -2.63
CA VAL A 198 -8.64 12.87 -2.82
C VAL A 198 -7.55 11.89 -3.23
N PHE A 199 -7.46 10.81 -2.46
CA PHE A 199 -6.53 9.72 -2.69
C PHE A 199 -7.31 8.44 -2.96
N TRP A 200 -6.87 7.72 -4.00
CA TRP A 200 -7.23 6.34 -4.25
C TRP A 200 -6.08 5.47 -3.76
N GLU A 201 -6.39 4.38 -3.06
CA GLU A 201 -5.37 3.44 -2.60
C GLU A 201 -5.89 2.00 -2.68
N THR A 202 -5.01 1.09 -3.06
CA THR A 202 -5.23 -0.35 -2.97
C THR A 202 -3.92 -1.08 -2.66
N ASN A 203 -3.97 -2.09 -1.80
CA ASN A 203 -2.85 -3.02 -1.60
C ASN A 203 -3.09 -4.26 -2.45
N LEU A 204 -2.12 -4.60 -3.29
CA LEU A 204 -2.15 -5.75 -4.20
C LEU A 204 -1.39 -6.97 -3.63
N ALA A 205 -0.76 -6.84 -2.46
CA ALA A 205 -0.13 -7.97 -1.78
C ALA A 205 -1.21 -8.96 -1.34
N GLY A 206 -1.07 -10.23 -1.75
CA GLY A 206 -2.07 -11.28 -1.56
C GLY A 206 -3.21 -11.25 -2.57
N ALA A 207 -3.26 -10.27 -3.49
CA ALA A 207 -4.26 -10.23 -4.55
C ALA A 207 -3.90 -11.19 -5.68
N THR A 208 -4.88 -11.89 -6.25
CA THR A 208 -4.67 -12.79 -7.39
C THR A 208 -4.60 -12.01 -8.71
N PRO A 209 -3.50 -12.09 -9.48
CA PRO A 209 -3.45 -11.52 -10.82
C PRO A 209 -4.49 -12.14 -11.76
N VAL A 210 -5.04 -11.35 -12.68
CA VAL A 210 -6.03 -11.77 -13.68
C VAL A 210 -5.45 -12.86 -14.60
N ASP A 211 -4.15 -12.76 -14.89
CA ASP A 211 -3.36 -13.60 -15.77
C ASP A 211 -2.49 -14.63 -15.02
N ALA A 212 -2.83 -14.95 -13.77
CA ALA A 212 -2.01 -15.81 -12.91
C ALA A 212 -1.71 -17.20 -13.51
N SER A 213 -2.57 -17.73 -14.38
CA SER A 213 -2.33 -19.00 -15.09
C SER A 213 -1.24 -18.93 -16.14
N ASP A 214 -1.04 -17.75 -16.74
CA ASP A 214 -0.18 -17.53 -17.88
C ASP A 214 1.23 -17.13 -17.42
N ILE A 215 1.34 -16.65 -16.18
CA ILE A 215 2.60 -16.32 -15.54
C ILE A 215 3.23 -17.57 -14.92
N SER A 216 4.19 -18.14 -15.66
CA SER A 216 5.00 -19.25 -15.17
C SER A 216 5.88 -18.82 -13.98
N GLY A 217 6.02 -19.69 -12.99
CA GLY A 217 6.91 -19.47 -11.86
C GLY A 217 7.37 -20.76 -11.21
N LYS A 218 8.49 -20.70 -10.48
CA LYS A 218 9.04 -21.81 -9.72
C LYS A 218 8.27 -21.95 -8.40
N LYS A 219 7.60 -23.09 -8.21
CA LYS A 219 6.94 -23.42 -6.95
C LYS A 219 7.95 -23.92 -5.93
N ILE A 220 7.90 -23.37 -4.71
CA ILE A 220 8.77 -23.74 -3.60
C ILE A 220 7.89 -23.98 -2.37
N THR A 221 8.12 -25.09 -1.67
CA THR A 221 7.48 -25.35 -0.38
C THR A 221 8.27 -24.68 0.74
N THR A 222 7.64 -23.77 1.47
CA THR A 222 8.24 -23.11 2.64
C THR A 222 8.38 -24.11 3.81
N PRO A 223 9.21 -23.82 4.82
CA PRO A 223 9.33 -24.68 6.01
C PRO A 223 8.00 -24.97 6.73
N GLY A 224 7.01 -24.08 6.58
CA GLY A 224 5.65 -24.27 7.12
C GLY A 224 4.71 -25.10 6.24
N GLY A 225 5.20 -25.68 5.14
CA GLY A 225 4.41 -26.50 4.21
C GLY A 225 3.58 -25.71 3.18
N ARG A 226 3.61 -24.37 3.22
CA ARG A 226 2.95 -23.51 2.22
C ARG A 226 3.71 -23.59 0.90
N VAL A 227 3.01 -23.74 -0.22
CA VAL A 227 3.62 -23.67 -1.56
C VAL A 227 3.51 -22.23 -2.04
N VAL A 228 4.65 -21.62 -2.36
CA VAL A 228 4.73 -20.26 -2.91
C VAL A 228 5.33 -20.29 -4.31
N THR A 229 4.95 -19.34 -5.15
CA THR A 229 5.40 -19.19 -6.53
C THR A 229 6.41 -18.06 -6.62
N TYR A 230 7.63 -18.37 -7.05
CA TYR A 230 8.63 -17.36 -7.40
C TYR A 230 8.60 -17.10 -8.89
N VAL A 231 8.51 -15.83 -9.26
CA VAL A 231 8.65 -15.35 -10.64
C VAL A 231 10.05 -14.82 -10.86
N THR A 232 10.53 -14.82 -12.10
CA THR A 232 11.84 -14.30 -12.46
C THR A 232 11.70 -13.25 -13.56
N VAL A 233 12.26 -12.07 -13.33
CA VAL A 233 12.39 -11.02 -14.33
C VAL A 233 13.78 -11.13 -14.95
N ALA A 234 13.80 -11.49 -16.24
CA ALA A 234 15.04 -11.64 -17.00
C ALA A 234 15.85 -10.33 -17.05
N PRO A 235 17.17 -10.39 -17.28
CA PRO A 235 18.01 -9.20 -17.46
C PRO A 235 17.42 -8.24 -18.49
N TYR A 236 17.39 -6.94 -18.17
CA TYR A 236 16.88 -5.89 -19.07
C TYR A 236 15.43 -6.07 -19.56
N SER A 237 14.65 -6.92 -18.90
CA SER A 237 13.26 -7.22 -19.26
C SER A 237 12.28 -6.64 -18.22
N SER A 238 11.00 -6.76 -18.50
CA SER A 238 9.95 -6.51 -17.52
C SER A 238 8.95 -7.66 -17.41
N LEU A 239 8.20 -7.65 -16.32
CA LEU A 239 7.08 -8.54 -16.04
C LEU A 239 5.91 -7.68 -15.56
N VAL A 240 4.74 -7.88 -16.17
CA VAL A 240 3.52 -7.15 -15.85
C VAL A 240 2.54 -8.08 -15.14
N PHE A 241 1.85 -7.55 -14.14
CA PHE A 241 0.73 -8.20 -13.47
C PHE A 241 -0.50 -7.32 -13.58
N GLU A 242 -1.65 -7.91 -13.89
CA GLU A 242 -2.93 -7.19 -13.93
C GLU A 242 -3.84 -7.62 -12.79
N PHE A 243 -4.52 -6.66 -12.17
CA PHE A 243 -5.43 -6.90 -11.04
C PHE A 243 -6.77 -6.23 -11.26
N ASP A 244 -7.84 -6.92 -10.88
CA ASP A 244 -9.15 -6.31 -10.73
C ASP A 244 -9.35 -5.83 -9.29
N VAL A 245 -9.52 -4.52 -9.14
CA VAL A 245 -9.72 -3.89 -7.83
C VAL A 245 -11.01 -3.08 -7.80
N LEU A 246 -11.61 -3.05 -6.61
CA LEU A 246 -12.76 -2.23 -6.30
C LEU A 246 -12.31 -1.10 -5.37
N PRO A 247 -12.52 0.18 -5.72
CA PRO A 247 -12.21 1.27 -4.82
C PRO A 247 -13.04 1.16 -3.54
N LYS A 248 -12.37 1.36 -2.40
CA LYS A 248 -13.00 1.45 -1.08
C LYS A 248 -13.70 2.79 -0.86
N LEU A 249 -13.24 3.83 -1.56
CA LEU A 249 -13.75 5.19 -1.45
C LEU A 249 -14.39 5.63 -2.78
N LYS A 250 -15.21 6.68 -2.69
CA LYS A 250 -15.73 7.38 -3.87
C LYS A 250 -14.58 8.10 -4.57
N ILE A 251 -14.48 7.96 -5.89
CA ILE A 251 -13.39 8.49 -6.72
C ILE A 251 -14.00 9.49 -7.70
N PRO A 252 -13.78 10.80 -7.53
CA PRO A 252 -14.22 11.80 -8.49
C PRO A 252 -13.55 11.61 -9.86
N HIS A 253 -14.21 12.06 -10.92
CA HIS A 253 -13.60 12.23 -12.23
C HIS A 253 -12.44 13.23 -12.15
N GLY A 254 -11.53 13.14 -13.12
CA GLY A 254 -10.38 14.04 -13.22
C GLY A 254 -9.08 13.31 -13.53
N LEU A 255 -7.99 14.07 -13.51
CA LEU A 255 -6.65 13.57 -13.79
C LEU A 255 -5.99 13.08 -12.50
N TYR A 256 -5.60 11.81 -12.47
CA TYR A 256 -4.90 11.19 -11.35
C TYR A 256 -3.45 10.90 -11.72
N SER A 257 -2.56 11.04 -10.74
CA SER A 257 -1.18 10.55 -10.80
C SER A 257 -1.03 9.35 -9.89
N PHE A 258 -0.65 8.21 -10.46
CA PHE A 258 -0.49 6.94 -9.76
C PHE A 258 0.98 6.59 -9.54
N ASN A 259 1.23 6.15 -8.33
CA ASN A 259 2.52 5.75 -7.77
C ASN A 259 2.37 4.40 -7.06
N LEU A 260 3.48 3.74 -6.83
CA LEU A 260 3.52 2.44 -6.18
C LEU A 260 4.64 2.37 -5.15
N VAL A 261 4.36 1.75 -4.00
CA VAL A 261 5.35 1.33 -3.01
C VAL A 261 5.33 -0.19 -2.91
N ALA A 262 6.50 -0.80 -3.00
CA ALA A 262 6.69 -2.24 -2.91
C ALA A 262 7.61 -2.59 -1.74
N ALA A 263 7.18 -3.52 -0.89
CA ALA A 263 8.03 -4.16 0.11
C ALA A 263 7.89 -5.69 -0.03
N LEU A 264 8.98 -6.40 -0.32
CA LEU A 264 8.93 -7.85 -0.58
C LEU A 264 10.32 -8.47 -0.54
N ASP A 265 10.39 -9.81 -0.51
CA ASP A 265 11.65 -10.52 -0.73
C ASP A 265 12.00 -10.58 -2.23
N ALA A 266 13.18 -10.07 -2.57
CA ALA A 266 13.78 -10.18 -3.89
C ALA A 266 15.19 -10.79 -3.81
N SER A 267 15.60 -11.46 -4.88
CA SER A 267 16.92 -12.09 -4.96
C SER A 267 17.48 -12.00 -6.36
N ALA A 268 18.78 -11.72 -6.45
CA ALA A 268 19.61 -11.97 -7.60
C ALA A 268 20.61 -13.06 -7.17
N PRO A 269 20.36 -14.35 -7.46
CA PRO A 269 21.11 -15.47 -6.90
C PRO A 269 22.62 -15.44 -7.19
N ASP A 270 23.00 -14.88 -8.35
CA ASP A 270 24.39 -14.83 -8.81
C ASP A 270 25.14 -13.57 -8.36
N VAL A 271 24.53 -12.75 -7.49
CA VAL A 271 25.09 -11.47 -7.02
C VAL A 271 25.20 -11.47 -5.50
N ALA A 272 26.39 -11.07 -5.02
CA ALA A 272 26.67 -10.86 -3.61
C ALA A 272 27.08 -9.39 -3.34
N PRO A 273 26.49 -8.71 -2.34
CA PRO A 273 25.27 -9.12 -1.65
C PRO A 273 24.08 -9.20 -2.63
N SER A 274 23.12 -10.07 -2.34
CA SER A 274 21.85 -10.11 -3.08
C SER A 274 20.91 -9.00 -2.58
N LEU A 275 19.69 -8.92 -3.09
CA LEU A 275 18.73 -7.88 -2.69
C LEU A 275 18.16 -8.09 -1.28
N GLY A 276 17.72 -9.31 -0.96
CA GLY A 276 17.08 -9.63 0.33
C GLY A 276 15.66 -9.09 0.42
N PHE A 277 15.24 -8.64 1.60
CA PHE A 277 14.01 -7.88 1.73
C PHE A 277 14.24 -6.46 1.19
N VAL A 278 13.36 -6.00 0.30
CA VAL A 278 13.44 -4.69 -0.35
C VAL A 278 12.23 -3.85 0.03
N ASP A 279 12.39 -2.55 0.19
CA ASP A 279 11.33 -1.55 0.43
C ASP A 279 11.63 -0.28 -0.40
N PHE A 280 10.77 -0.01 -1.39
CA PHE A 280 11.05 1.02 -2.39
C PHE A 280 9.81 1.56 -3.07
N HIS A 281 9.99 2.71 -3.72
CA HIS A 281 8.95 3.38 -4.47
C HIS A 281 9.20 3.38 -5.99
N SER A 282 8.11 3.57 -6.74
CA SER A 282 8.14 3.86 -8.17
C SER A 282 8.69 5.25 -8.46
N ASP A 283 9.03 5.55 -9.71
CA ASP A 283 9.45 6.89 -10.11
C ASP A 283 8.32 7.94 -9.90
N TYR A 284 8.42 8.71 -8.82
CA TYR A 284 7.47 9.78 -8.49
C TYR A 284 7.62 11.03 -9.37
N GLN A 285 8.74 11.18 -10.08
CA GLN A 285 8.95 12.29 -11.01
C GLN A 285 8.18 12.05 -12.32
N HIS A 286 8.00 10.78 -12.70
CA HIS A 286 7.26 10.36 -13.90
C HIS A 286 6.13 9.36 -13.56
N PRO A 287 5.11 9.79 -12.78
CA PRO A 287 4.03 8.90 -12.36
C PRO A 287 3.15 8.49 -13.55
N CYS A 288 2.43 7.38 -13.39
CA CYS A 288 1.40 6.99 -14.36
C CYS A 288 0.22 7.95 -14.26
N ARG A 289 -0.10 8.65 -15.35
CA ARG A 289 -1.20 9.62 -15.38
C ARG A 289 -2.41 9.04 -16.09
N VAL A 290 -3.56 9.07 -15.43
CA VAL A 290 -4.82 8.54 -15.96
C VAL A 290 -5.93 9.55 -15.72
N THR A 291 -6.74 9.79 -16.75
CA THR A 291 -7.94 10.62 -16.64
C THR A 291 -9.15 9.73 -16.50
N PHE A 292 -9.89 9.88 -15.40
CA PHE A 292 -11.24 9.33 -15.27
C PHE A 292 -12.25 10.35 -15.78
N ASP A 293 -13.14 9.90 -16.67
CA ASP A 293 -14.15 10.71 -17.34
C ASP A 293 -15.43 10.90 -16.49
N ARG A 294 -15.62 10.06 -15.47
CA ARG A 294 -16.77 10.08 -14.57
C ARG A 294 -16.38 9.64 -13.17
N ASP A 295 -17.22 10.02 -12.21
CA ASP A 295 -17.08 9.63 -10.82
C ASP A 295 -17.24 8.09 -10.65
N TYR A 296 -16.78 7.58 -9.52
CA TYR A 296 -17.11 6.25 -9.02
C TYR A 296 -17.61 6.39 -7.57
N PRO A 297 -18.72 5.72 -7.22
CA PRO A 297 -19.67 5.10 -8.12
C PRO A 297 -20.40 6.13 -9.00
N SER A 298 -20.70 5.78 -10.25
CA SER A 298 -21.55 6.61 -11.14
C SER A 298 -22.70 5.87 -11.80
N THR A 299 -22.67 4.53 -11.87
CA THR A 299 -23.82 3.74 -12.36
C THR A 299 -24.67 3.18 -11.22
N PRO A 300 -25.95 2.84 -11.47
CA PRO A 300 -26.79 2.17 -10.48
C PRO A 300 -26.15 0.91 -9.89
N GLU A 301 -25.51 0.10 -10.74
CA GLU A 301 -24.85 -1.16 -10.37
C GLU A 301 -23.63 -0.92 -9.48
N GLU A 302 -22.77 0.04 -9.82
CA GLU A 302 -21.61 0.41 -9.00
C GLU A 302 -22.04 0.95 -7.64
N TRP A 303 -23.11 1.75 -7.61
CA TRP A 303 -23.64 2.26 -6.36
C TRP A 303 -24.19 1.15 -5.48
N LYS A 304 -24.88 0.17 -6.07
CA LYS A 304 -25.39 -1.00 -5.37
C LYS A 304 -24.25 -1.82 -4.76
N ASP A 305 -23.21 -2.11 -5.54
CA ASP A 305 -22.02 -2.82 -5.07
C ASP A 305 -21.32 -2.05 -3.94
N PHE A 306 -21.08 -0.75 -4.15
CA PHE A 306 -20.42 0.12 -3.18
C PHE A 306 -21.17 0.17 -1.85
N GLU A 307 -22.47 0.45 -1.86
CA GLU A 307 -23.26 0.50 -0.62
C GLU A 307 -23.35 -0.88 0.04
N SER A 308 -23.48 -1.97 -0.73
CA SER A 308 -23.51 -3.33 -0.17
C SER A 308 -22.21 -3.70 0.54
N ARG A 309 -21.05 -3.33 -0.02
CA ARG A 309 -19.75 -3.53 0.64
C ARG A 309 -19.58 -2.62 1.84
N LYS A 310 -19.88 -1.33 1.68
CA LYS A 310 -19.73 -0.33 2.75
C LYS A 310 -20.59 -0.68 3.97
N ALA A 311 -21.80 -1.20 3.77
CA ALA A 311 -22.67 -1.67 4.85
C ALA A 311 -22.06 -2.83 5.68
N LYS A 312 -21.20 -3.67 5.07
CA LYS A 312 -20.48 -4.75 5.78
C LYS A 312 -19.23 -4.24 6.51
N GLU A 313 -18.63 -3.16 6.01
CA GLU A 313 -17.43 -2.54 6.60
C GLU A 313 -17.77 -1.66 7.80
N VAL A 314 -18.93 -0.97 7.77
CA VAL A 314 -19.38 -0.10 8.85
C VAL A 314 -20.03 -0.94 9.95
N SER A 315 -19.35 -1.03 11.10
CA SER A 315 -19.88 -1.72 12.28
C SER A 315 -21.24 -1.16 12.71
N ALA A 316 -22.10 -2.05 13.20
CA ALA A 316 -23.35 -1.65 13.85
C ALA A 316 -23.07 -0.66 14.98
N LEU A 317 -23.80 0.45 14.97
CA LEU A 317 -23.59 1.59 15.83
C LEU A 317 -24.56 1.53 17.03
N PRO A 318 -24.07 1.49 18.28
CA PRO A 318 -24.92 1.48 19.45
C PRO A 318 -25.75 2.77 19.59
N THR A 319 -26.87 2.68 20.30
CA THR A 319 -27.69 3.84 20.69
C THR A 319 -26.85 4.92 21.39
N GLY A 320 -26.96 6.18 20.95
CA GLY A 320 -26.22 7.29 21.55
C GLY A 320 -24.72 7.37 21.22
N ALA A 321 -24.14 6.39 20.51
CA ALA A 321 -22.72 6.37 20.20
C ALA A 321 -22.33 7.38 19.11
N MET A 322 -21.05 7.72 19.04
CA MET A 322 -20.53 8.62 18.01
C MET A 322 -20.55 7.94 16.64
N VAL A 323 -21.16 8.59 15.66
CA VAL A 323 -21.23 8.13 14.28
C VAL A 323 -19.84 8.22 13.65
N ALA A 324 -19.30 7.09 13.19
CA ALA A 324 -17.99 7.04 12.55
C ALA A 324 -18.06 7.42 11.06
N GLU A 325 -19.14 7.05 10.37
CA GLU A 325 -19.30 7.23 8.93
C GLU A 325 -20.63 7.95 8.66
N SER A 326 -20.64 8.98 7.81
CA SER A 326 -21.89 9.62 7.41
C SER A 326 -22.71 8.66 6.54
N GLY A 327 -24.02 8.63 6.74
CA GLY A 327 -24.87 7.71 6.00
C GLY A 327 -26.33 7.74 6.40
N TYR A 328 -27.12 6.99 5.65
CA TYR A 328 -28.46 6.59 6.03
C TYR A 328 -28.39 5.30 6.83
N TYR A 329 -28.87 5.36 8.07
CA TYR A 329 -28.86 4.25 9.01
C TYR A 329 -30.27 3.73 9.28
N ARG A 330 -30.40 2.42 9.42
CA ARG A 330 -31.65 1.77 9.80
C ARG A 330 -31.62 1.37 11.27
N MET A 331 -32.75 1.51 11.96
CA MET A 331 -32.89 0.99 13.31
C MET A 331 -33.13 -0.52 13.23
N VAL A 332 -32.40 -1.29 14.00
CA VAL A 332 -32.48 -2.75 14.01
C VAL A 332 -32.63 -3.25 15.43
N SER A 333 -33.53 -4.21 15.62
CA SER A 333 -33.67 -4.94 16.88
C SER A 333 -32.85 -6.23 16.86
N VAL A 334 -32.34 -6.61 18.01
CA VAL A 334 -31.66 -7.90 18.26
C VAL A 334 -32.52 -9.10 17.89
N PHE A 335 -33.86 -8.94 17.90
CA PHE A 335 -34.79 -9.99 17.52
C PHE A 335 -35.06 -10.07 16.00
N GLY A 336 -34.41 -9.22 15.20
CA GLY A 336 -34.51 -9.21 13.74
C GLY A 336 -35.40 -8.13 13.08
N PRO A 337 -36.39 -7.50 13.76
CA PRO A 337 -37.12 -6.38 13.16
C PRO A 337 -36.20 -5.24 12.73
N ARG A 338 -36.52 -4.64 11.58
CA ARG A 338 -35.85 -3.45 11.04
C ARG A 338 -36.89 -2.34 10.87
N SER A 339 -36.51 -1.09 11.13
CA SER A 339 -37.41 0.05 10.89
C SER A 339 -37.74 0.16 9.41
N GLN A 340 -38.92 0.68 9.08
CA GLN A 340 -39.34 0.85 7.69
C GLN A 340 -38.50 1.89 6.94
N PHE A 341 -38.09 2.95 7.63
CA PHE A 341 -37.34 4.08 7.05
C PHE A 341 -35.93 4.17 7.63
N VAL A 342 -35.05 4.81 6.87
CA VAL A 342 -33.68 5.11 7.26
C VAL A 342 -33.55 6.55 7.77
N THR A 343 -32.62 6.76 8.68
CA THR A 343 -32.32 8.06 9.28
C THR A 343 -30.95 8.54 8.84
N ARG A 344 -30.86 9.80 8.40
CA ARG A 344 -29.58 10.44 8.08
C ARG A 344 -28.78 10.70 9.36
N LEU A 345 -27.60 10.11 9.47
CA LEU A 345 -26.62 10.35 10.53
C LEU A 345 -25.32 10.90 9.93
N GLU A 346 -24.65 11.79 10.65
CA GLU A 346 -23.42 12.46 10.20
C GLU A 346 -22.24 12.06 11.07
N ALA A 347 -21.09 11.77 10.44
CA ALA A 347 -19.85 11.46 11.12
C ALA A 347 -19.49 12.54 12.16
N GLY A 348 -18.98 12.12 13.32
CA GLY A 348 -18.61 13.00 14.41
C GLY A 348 -19.79 13.56 15.22
N LYS A 349 -21.03 13.12 14.97
CA LYS A 349 -22.19 13.43 15.82
C LYS A 349 -22.61 12.21 16.62
N ALA A 350 -23.24 12.43 17.77
CA ALA A 350 -23.88 11.35 18.52
C ALA A 350 -25.14 10.87 17.79
N ALA A 351 -25.28 9.56 17.61
CA ALA A 351 -26.48 8.94 17.11
C ALA A 351 -27.65 9.20 18.07
N PRO A 352 -28.89 9.35 17.57
CA PRO A 352 -30.06 9.47 18.43
C PRO A 352 -30.19 8.25 19.34
N ARG A 353 -30.69 8.49 20.56
CA ARG A 353 -31.06 7.41 21.46
C ARG A 353 -32.30 6.72 20.94
N LEU A 354 -32.19 5.41 20.80
CA LEU A 354 -33.27 4.51 20.42
C LEU A 354 -34.20 4.22 21.59
N ASP A 355 -35.47 3.98 21.29
CA ASP A 355 -36.39 3.34 22.23
C ASP A 355 -35.95 1.88 22.42
N ALA A 356 -35.29 1.62 23.54
CA ALA A 356 -34.70 0.32 23.85
C ALA A 356 -35.73 -0.82 23.94
N ASN A 357 -37.03 -0.52 24.00
CA ASN A 357 -38.07 -1.55 23.94
C ASN A 357 -38.26 -2.13 22.52
N ASN A 358 -37.84 -1.39 21.50
CA ASN A 358 -38.14 -1.68 20.10
C ASN A 358 -36.89 -1.77 19.22
N TRP A 359 -35.78 -1.11 19.58
CA TRP A 359 -34.59 -1.00 18.75
C TRP A 359 -33.30 -1.01 19.58
N ASP A 360 -32.27 -1.68 19.06
CA ASP A 360 -31.02 -1.93 19.77
C ASP A 360 -29.85 -1.16 19.13
N THR A 361 -29.76 -1.17 17.81
CA THR A 361 -28.63 -0.63 17.06
C THR A 361 -29.04 0.14 15.81
N TRP A 362 -28.10 0.93 15.31
CA TRP A 362 -28.14 1.57 14.00
C TRP A 362 -27.23 0.81 13.03
N GLU A 363 -27.76 0.39 11.88
CA GLU A 363 -26.97 -0.24 10.80
C GLU A 363 -26.86 0.71 9.61
N TRP A 364 -25.65 0.92 9.10
CA TRP A 364 -25.44 1.73 7.89
C TRP A 364 -26.01 0.99 6.68
N GLU A 365 -26.77 1.69 5.83
CA GLU A 365 -27.43 1.07 4.68
C GLU A 365 -27.17 1.78 3.35
N ALA A 366 -26.95 3.09 3.38
CA ALA A 366 -26.89 3.89 2.16
C ALA A 366 -26.05 5.18 2.32
N ASP A 367 -25.42 5.63 1.23
CA ASP A 367 -24.58 6.83 1.21
C ASP A 367 -25.40 8.13 1.08
N LEU A 368 -24.96 9.22 1.71
CA LEU A 368 -25.67 10.50 1.65
C LEU A 368 -25.66 11.17 0.28
N ALA A 369 -24.81 10.73 -0.65
CA ALA A 369 -24.75 11.27 -2.01
C ALA A 369 -26.03 11.03 -2.83
N ARG A 370 -26.83 10.01 -2.47
CA ARG A 370 -28.11 9.75 -3.13
C ARG A 370 -29.25 9.85 -2.11
N SER A 371 -30.20 10.74 -2.38
CA SER A 371 -31.34 10.97 -1.49
C SER A 371 -32.20 9.71 -1.31
N THR A 372 -32.77 9.53 -0.12
CA THR A 372 -33.81 8.54 0.18
C THR A 372 -35.22 9.14 0.12
N ILE A 373 -35.31 10.41 -0.29
CA ILE A 373 -36.55 11.18 -0.44
C ILE A 373 -36.57 11.85 -1.82
N CYS A 374 -37.66 11.69 -2.56
CA CYS A 374 -37.87 12.30 -3.88
C CYS A 374 -39.23 13.00 -3.94
N LYS A 375 -39.34 14.10 -4.70
CA LYS A 375 -40.65 14.72 -4.95
C LYS A 375 -41.39 13.93 -6.05
N PRO A 376 -42.73 14.03 -6.11
CA PRO A 376 -43.47 13.52 -7.26
C PRO A 376 -42.94 14.11 -8.57
N ALA A 377 -42.91 13.32 -9.63
CA ALA A 377 -42.35 13.65 -10.95
C ALA A 377 -40.81 13.83 -11.02
N ASP A 378 -40.09 13.86 -9.90
CA ASP A 378 -38.62 13.80 -9.92
C ASP A 378 -38.14 12.40 -10.35
N ALA A 379 -36.95 12.33 -10.94
CA ALA A 379 -36.27 11.07 -11.21
C ALA A 379 -35.75 10.44 -9.91
N CYS A 380 -35.85 9.11 -9.82
CA CYS A 380 -35.38 8.37 -8.66
C CYS A 380 -33.86 8.42 -8.55
N THR A 381 -33.37 8.83 -7.38
CA THR A 381 -31.95 8.81 -7.04
C THR A 381 -31.45 7.42 -6.66
N ARG A 382 -32.34 6.47 -6.35
CA ARG A 382 -32.01 5.11 -5.91
C ARG A 382 -32.95 4.07 -6.50
N GLU A 383 -32.41 2.89 -6.78
CA GLU A 383 -33.21 1.69 -7.03
C GLU A 383 -33.77 1.11 -5.72
N GLY A 384 -34.91 0.43 -5.81
CA GLY A 384 -35.50 -0.28 -4.69
C GLY A 384 -37.00 -0.07 -4.56
N ILE A 385 -37.53 -0.31 -3.38
CA ILE A 385 -38.93 -0.14 -3.03
C ILE A 385 -39.12 1.27 -2.47
N TRP A 386 -40.11 1.96 -3.01
CA TRP A 386 -40.49 3.32 -2.59
C TRP A 386 -41.96 3.36 -2.23
N VAL A 387 -42.32 4.18 -1.26
CA VAL A 387 -43.70 4.41 -0.83
C VAL A 387 -44.04 5.88 -0.83
N LEU A 388 -45.29 6.20 -1.17
CA LEU A 388 -45.78 7.57 -1.12
C LEU A 388 -46.08 7.95 0.33
N ARG A 389 -45.61 9.11 0.74
CA ARG A 389 -45.89 9.71 2.04
C ARG A 389 -46.40 11.13 1.91
N LYS A 390 -47.13 11.56 2.93
CA LYS A 390 -47.69 12.90 3.04
C LYS A 390 -47.17 13.56 4.31
N MET A 391 -46.48 14.69 4.15
CA MET A 391 -45.92 15.41 5.29
C MET A 391 -47.05 15.98 6.15
N ALA A 392 -46.98 15.73 7.46
CA ALA A 392 -47.80 16.45 8.42
C ALA A 392 -47.37 17.94 8.50
N ASP A 393 -46.07 18.20 8.41
CA ASP A 393 -45.45 19.53 8.55
C ASP A 393 -44.67 19.96 7.28
N TYR A 394 -43.71 20.87 7.40
CA TYR A 394 -42.86 21.35 6.29
C TYR A 394 -41.60 20.50 6.07
N VAL A 395 -41.34 19.53 6.95
CA VAL A 395 -40.15 18.67 6.93
C VAL A 395 -40.59 17.21 7.08
N PRO A 396 -40.04 16.27 6.30
CA PRO A 396 -40.29 14.84 6.46
C PRO A 396 -40.07 14.36 7.89
N LYS A 397 -41.00 13.57 8.43
CA LYS A 397 -40.94 13.01 9.79
C LYS A 397 -41.31 11.53 9.79
N ALA A 398 -40.85 10.82 10.82
CA ALA A 398 -41.24 9.43 11.03
C ALA A 398 -42.76 9.25 11.15
N THR A 399 -43.46 10.26 11.67
CA THR A 399 -44.93 10.27 11.88
C THR A 399 -45.76 10.65 10.65
N ASP A 400 -45.14 10.90 9.50
CA ASP A 400 -45.87 11.26 8.28
C ASP A 400 -46.77 10.12 7.80
N GLU A 401 -47.89 10.47 7.17
CA GLU A 401 -48.88 9.50 6.72
C GLU A 401 -48.31 8.68 5.55
N THR A 402 -48.27 7.35 5.71
CA THR A 402 -47.76 6.42 4.69
C THR A 402 -48.92 5.83 3.90
N HIS A 403 -48.91 6.00 2.58
CA HIS A 403 -49.91 5.42 1.70
C HIS A 403 -49.39 4.10 1.08
N GLU A 404 -49.49 3.00 1.83
CA GLU A 404 -48.93 1.70 1.45
C GLU A 404 -49.46 1.17 0.10
N SER A 405 -50.68 1.54 -0.29
CA SER A 405 -51.28 1.19 -1.58
C SER A 405 -50.52 1.76 -2.78
N TYR A 406 -49.65 2.74 -2.56
CA TYR A 406 -48.79 3.33 -3.59
C TYR A 406 -47.36 2.79 -3.55
N THR A 407 -47.06 1.75 -2.77
CA THR A 407 -45.74 1.11 -2.75
C THR A 407 -45.38 0.55 -4.13
N ARG A 408 -44.17 0.81 -4.59
CA ARG A 408 -43.71 0.35 -5.91
C ARG A 408 -42.20 0.15 -5.95
N ARG A 409 -41.79 -0.81 -6.75
CA ARG A 409 -40.37 -1.05 -7.07
C ARG A 409 -39.97 -0.16 -8.24
N VAL A 410 -38.88 0.56 -8.09
CA VAL A 410 -38.43 1.57 -9.06
C VAL A 410 -36.95 1.40 -9.35
N ARG A 411 -36.54 1.62 -10.60
CA ARG A 411 -35.12 1.66 -10.99
C ARG A 411 -34.59 3.08 -10.88
N THR A 412 -33.28 3.20 -10.66
CA THR A 412 -32.62 4.51 -10.67
C THR A 412 -32.87 5.21 -12.01
N GLY A 413 -33.26 6.49 -11.98
CA GLY A 413 -33.58 7.27 -13.18
C GLY A 413 -35.03 7.20 -13.64
N ASP A 414 -35.83 6.22 -13.19
CA ASP A 414 -37.27 6.21 -13.47
C ASP A 414 -37.94 7.42 -12.80
N SER A 415 -38.93 8.03 -13.48
CA SER A 415 -39.73 9.10 -12.88
C SER A 415 -40.87 8.51 -12.05
N PHE A 416 -41.14 9.13 -10.90
CA PHE A 416 -42.38 8.83 -10.19
C PHE A 416 -43.59 9.38 -10.94
N PRO A 417 -44.75 8.69 -10.92
CA PRO A 417 -45.97 9.26 -11.48
C PRO A 417 -46.29 10.60 -10.81
N SER A 418 -46.73 11.56 -11.60
CA SER A 418 -47.33 12.78 -11.07
C SER A 418 -48.64 12.40 -10.37
N LEU A 419 -48.68 12.55 -9.05
CA LEU A 419 -49.87 12.28 -8.27
C LEU A 419 -50.52 13.62 -7.91
N ASN A 420 -51.58 13.95 -8.64
CA ASN A 420 -52.52 15.00 -8.22
C ASN A 420 -53.50 14.40 -7.23
N VAL A 421 -53.10 14.33 -5.95
CA VAL A 421 -54.05 14.06 -4.88
C VAL A 421 -54.70 15.41 -4.52
N PRO A 422 -56.03 15.57 -4.68
CA PRO A 422 -56.71 16.83 -4.40
C PRO A 422 -56.48 17.28 -2.95
N GLY A 423 -56.02 18.53 -2.76
CA GLY A 423 -55.84 19.15 -1.45
C GLY A 423 -54.49 18.90 -0.76
N THR A 424 -53.51 18.26 -1.41
CA THR A 424 -52.21 17.93 -0.79
C THR A 424 -51.03 18.48 -1.58
N SER A 425 -50.44 19.59 -1.11
CA SER A 425 -49.21 20.18 -1.66
C SER A 425 -47.93 19.61 -1.04
N LYS A 426 -48.01 18.52 -0.26
CA LYS A 426 -46.92 18.00 0.58
C LYS A 426 -46.68 16.49 0.45
N LEU A 427 -46.79 15.98 -0.77
CA LEU A 427 -46.48 14.58 -1.05
C LEU A 427 -45.00 14.39 -1.39
N TYR A 428 -44.45 13.26 -0.98
CA TYR A 428 -43.10 12.84 -1.34
C TYR A 428 -42.99 11.32 -1.36
N TRP A 429 -41.99 10.82 -2.06
CA TRP A 429 -41.64 9.39 -2.09
C TRP A 429 -40.50 9.15 -1.12
N GLU A 430 -40.62 8.10 -0.29
CA GLU A 430 -39.58 7.69 0.65
C GLU A 430 -39.11 6.27 0.36
N TRP A 431 -37.80 6.08 0.38
CA TRP A 431 -37.14 4.82 0.06
C TRP A 431 -37.20 3.85 1.23
N LEU A 432 -37.63 2.62 0.96
CA LEU A 432 -37.78 1.55 1.94
C LEU A 432 -36.59 0.58 1.98
N GLY A 433 -35.78 0.50 0.92
CA GLY A 433 -34.73 -0.51 0.77
C GLY A 433 -34.74 -1.17 -0.62
N VAL A 434 -33.82 -2.11 -0.87
CA VAL A 434 -33.66 -2.83 -2.16
C VAL A 434 -34.50 -4.11 -2.25
#